data_AF-A0A9P6C2Z9-F1
#
_entry.id   AF-A0A9P6C2Z9-F1
#
_cell.length_a   1.000
_cell.length_b   1.000
_cell.length_c   1.000
_cell.angle_alpha   90.00
_cell.angle_beta   90.00
_cell.angle_gamma   90.00
#
_symmetry.space_group_name_H-M   'P 1'
#
loop_
_entity.id
_entity.type
_entity.pdbx_description
1 polymer ?
#
loop_
_entity_poly.entity_id
_entity_poly.type
_entity_poly.pdbx_seq_one_letter_code
_entity_poly.pdbx_strand_id
1 'polypeptide(L)'
;MSRTSTVYLGDIRQRHGIFTIWERQRNRREVHWLMECFAEALGVFLYVFPGVGSTLGFILGNISKEQGLSSLFQIGSAYALGILFALGIAAGTSGGHFNPAVTIAFVLFRGFPVRKALRYIPAQIFGGYVACMLVYYQWKPLIDAMVDGLTAAKEEALLFTPNGPPGAFALYLLPG
;
A
#
# COMPACT_ATOMS: atom_id res chain seq x y z
N MET A 1 1.50 51.06 -30.81
CA MET A 1 2.25 49.96 -30.16
C MET A 1 1.76 48.64 -30.73
N SER A 2 2.53 48.03 -31.63
CA SER A 2 2.18 46.76 -32.30
C SER A 2 2.37 45.60 -31.32
N ARG A 3 1.34 44.77 -31.11
CA ARG A 3 1.42 43.55 -30.30
C ARG A 3 2.10 42.48 -31.14
N THR A 4 3.35 42.16 -30.82
CA THR A 4 4.06 41.00 -31.40
C THR A 4 3.32 39.73 -30.96
N SER A 5 2.66 39.05 -31.88
CA SER A 5 2.10 37.72 -31.64
C SER A 5 3.26 36.77 -31.38
N THR A 6 3.24 36.10 -30.23
CA THR A 6 4.23 35.09 -29.89
C THR A 6 4.01 33.90 -30.84
N VAL A 7 4.86 33.76 -31.86
CA VAL A 7 4.82 32.63 -32.78
C VAL A 7 5.64 31.51 -32.17
N TYR A 8 5.02 30.37 -31.87
CA TYR A 8 5.73 29.22 -31.32
C TYR A 8 6.48 28.51 -32.44
N LEU A 9 7.70 28.05 -32.17
CA LEU A 9 8.50 27.28 -33.14
C LEU A 9 7.76 26.05 -33.70
N GLY A 10 6.78 25.51 -32.94
CA GLY A 10 5.93 24.41 -33.36
C GLY A 10 4.98 24.73 -34.51
N ASP A 11 4.64 26.01 -34.71
CA ASP A 11 3.76 26.46 -35.80
C ASP A 11 4.55 26.63 -37.12
N ILE A 12 5.86 26.91 -37.02
CA ILE A 12 6.73 27.21 -38.18
C ILE A 12 7.38 25.94 -38.72
N ARG A 13 7.70 24.97 -37.86
CA ARG A 13 8.40 23.74 -38.25
C ARG A 13 7.54 22.50 -37.98
N GLN A 14 7.03 21.89 -39.03
CA GLN A 14 6.37 20.58 -38.91
C GLN A 14 7.36 19.55 -38.32
N ARG A 15 7.01 18.99 -37.17
CA ARG A 15 7.80 17.96 -36.48
C ARG A 15 7.92 16.72 -37.35
N HIS A 16 9.11 16.10 -37.35
CA HIS A 16 9.36 14.87 -38.10
C HIS A 16 8.42 13.75 -37.66
N GLY A 17 7.83 13.00 -38.62
CA GLY A 17 6.82 11.98 -38.34
C GLY A 17 7.25 10.88 -37.36
N ILE A 18 8.56 10.61 -37.26
CA ILE A 18 9.14 9.67 -36.29
C ILE A 18 8.88 10.13 -34.85
N PHE A 19 9.03 11.42 -34.56
CA PHE A 19 8.73 11.97 -33.23
C PHE A 19 7.24 11.91 -32.93
N THR A 20 6.37 12.13 -33.93
CA THR A 20 4.91 12.04 -33.75
C THR A 20 4.44 10.61 -33.50
N ILE A 21 5.07 9.62 -34.15
CA ILE A 21 4.81 8.19 -33.94
C ILE A 21 5.30 7.78 -32.55
N TRP A 22 6.51 8.19 -32.17
CA TRP A 22 7.05 7.95 -30.83
C TRP A 22 6.18 8.57 -29.74
N GLU A 23 5.69 9.79 -29.94
CA GLU A 23 4.82 10.50 -28.99
C GLU A 23 3.43 9.85 -28.89
N ARG A 24 2.88 9.35 -30.00
CA ARG A 24 1.65 8.52 -30.00
C ARG A 24 1.84 7.19 -29.30
N GLN A 25 3.00 6.56 -29.45
CA GLN A 25 3.32 5.29 -28.83
C GLN A 25 3.62 5.45 -27.34
N ARG A 26 4.26 6.55 -26.94
CA ARG A 26 4.39 6.98 -25.54
C ARG A 26 3.04 7.32 -24.91
N ASN A 27 2.13 7.96 -25.65
CA ASN A 27 0.77 8.28 -25.19
C ASN A 27 -0.25 7.14 -25.42
N ARG A 28 0.18 5.92 -25.78
CA ARG A 28 -0.73 4.77 -25.86
C ARG A 28 -1.20 4.42 -24.45
N ARG A 29 -2.45 4.77 -24.15
CA ARG A 29 -3.18 4.52 -22.88
C ARG A 29 -3.16 3.07 -22.37
N GLU A 30 -2.76 2.09 -23.18
CA GLU A 30 -2.87 0.66 -22.87
C GLU A 30 -1.81 0.11 -21.91
N VAL A 31 -0.63 0.72 -21.81
CA VAL A 31 0.41 0.26 -20.85
C VAL A 31 0.29 0.97 -19.50
N HIS A 32 -0.40 2.12 -19.47
CA HIS A 32 -0.54 2.94 -18.27
C HIS A 32 -1.40 2.29 -17.18
N TRP A 33 -2.50 1.62 -17.54
CA TRP A 33 -3.42 1.12 -16.51
C TRP A 33 -2.83 0.00 -15.65
N LEU A 34 -1.95 -0.85 -16.20
CA LEU A 34 -1.26 -1.88 -15.43
C LEU A 34 -0.23 -1.27 -14.49
N MET A 35 0.54 -0.28 -14.97
CA MET A 35 1.52 0.45 -14.17
C MET A 35 0.86 1.27 -13.06
N GLU A 36 -0.31 1.84 -13.34
CA GLU A 36 -1.16 2.50 -12.35
C GLU A 36 -1.64 1.51 -11.27
N CYS A 37 -2.11 0.32 -11.65
CA CYS A 37 -2.51 -0.71 -10.69
C CYS A 37 -1.32 -1.20 -9.86
N PHE A 38 -0.16 -1.41 -10.49
CA PHE A 38 1.06 -1.79 -9.79
C PHE A 38 1.52 -0.69 -8.82
N ALA A 39 1.45 0.58 -9.23
CA ALA A 39 1.76 1.71 -8.36
C ALA A 39 0.80 1.79 -7.16
N GLU A 40 -0.50 1.53 -7.35
CA GLU A 40 -1.46 1.44 -6.25
C GLU A 40 -1.16 0.26 -5.30
N ALA A 41 -0.86 -0.92 -5.85
CA ALA A 41 -0.50 -2.10 -5.07
C ALA A 41 0.80 -1.88 -4.28
N LEU A 42 1.83 -1.31 -4.93
CA LEU A 42 3.11 -0.98 -4.31
C LEU A 42 2.94 0.09 -3.23
N GLY A 43 2.10 1.11 -3.47
CA GLY A 43 1.83 2.13 -2.47
C GLY A 43 1.18 1.55 -1.21
N VAL A 44 0.22 0.63 -1.36
CA VAL A 44 -0.35 -0.12 -0.22
C VAL A 44 0.72 -0.95 0.47
N PHE A 45 1.50 -1.69 -0.30
CA PHE A 45 2.57 -2.54 0.23
C PHE A 45 3.56 -1.75 1.12
N LEU A 46 3.98 -0.57 0.66
CA LEU A 46 4.99 0.26 1.32
C LEU A 46 4.58 0.75 2.71
N TYR A 47 3.29 0.95 2.99
CA TYR A 47 2.84 1.33 4.33
C TYR A 47 2.34 0.15 5.16
N VAL A 48 1.74 -0.88 4.54
CA VAL A 48 1.26 -2.06 5.26
C VAL A 48 2.42 -2.91 5.77
N PHE A 49 3.48 -3.10 4.99
CA PHE A 49 4.61 -3.95 5.38
C PHE A 49 5.31 -3.48 6.68
N PRO A 50 5.84 -2.25 6.77
CA PRO A 50 6.46 -1.78 8.02
C PRO A 50 5.42 -1.53 9.12
N GLY A 51 4.20 -1.13 8.76
CA GLY A 51 3.11 -0.89 9.71
C GLY A 51 2.72 -2.16 10.46
N VAL A 52 2.27 -3.19 9.74
CA VAL A 52 1.87 -4.49 10.33
C VAL A 52 3.07 -5.18 10.98
N GLY A 53 4.28 -5.11 10.39
CA GLY A 53 5.49 -5.65 11.00
C GLY A 53 5.79 -5.04 12.38
N SER A 54 5.66 -3.71 12.52
CA SER A 54 5.83 -3.03 13.81
C SER A 54 4.72 -3.33 14.81
N THR A 55 3.49 -3.56 14.35
CA THR A 55 2.35 -4.00 15.19
C THR A 55 2.57 -5.41 15.72
N LEU A 56 3.05 -6.33 14.89
CA LEU A 56 3.38 -7.69 15.32
C LEU A 56 4.51 -7.69 16.35
N GLY A 57 5.54 -6.87 16.16
CA GLY A 57 6.59 -6.67 17.16
C GLY A 57 6.08 -6.15 18.50
N PHE A 58 5.09 -5.26 18.48
CA PHE A 58 4.46 -4.75 19.71
C PHE A 58 3.66 -5.84 20.43
N ILE A 59 2.87 -6.60 19.69
CA ILE A 59 2.08 -7.72 20.24
C ILE A 59 2.98 -8.78 20.86
N LEU A 60 3.99 -9.26 20.11
CA LEU A 60 4.87 -10.32 20.58
C LEU A 60 5.79 -9.88 21.72
N GLY A 61 6.24 -8.62 21.71
CA GLY A 61 7.00 -8.04 22.83
C GLY A 61 6.18 -8.01 24.13
N ASN A 62 4.89 -7.65 24.03
CA ASN A 62 3.98 -7.65 25.19
C ASN A 62 3.74 -9.06 25.74
N ILE A 63 3.57 -10.07 24.87
CA ILE A 63 3.40 -11.47 25.29
C ILE A 63 4.66 -11.99 25.97
N SER A 64 5.83 -11.70 25.40
CA SER A 64 7.13 -12.15 25.92
C SER A 64 7.59 -11.39 27.17
N LYS A 65 6.88 -10.31 27.55
CA LYS A 65 7.28 -9.35 28.60
C LYS A 65 8.65 -8.70 28.34
N GLU A 66 9.10 -8.71 27.09
CA GLU A 66 10.35 -8.10 26.64
C GLU A 66 10.10 -6.63 26.32
N GLN A 67 10.57 -5.75 27.21
CA GLN A 67 10.40 -4.30 27.05
C GLN A 67 11.33 -3.79 25.95
N GLY A 68 10.79 -3.06 24.97
CA GLY A 68 11.56 -2.34 23.96
C GLY A 68 11.53 -2.91 22.54
N LEU A 69 10.78 -4.00 22.29
CA LEU A 69 10.69 -4.58 20.94
C LEU A 69 9.96 -3.65 19.93
N SER A 70 8.92 -2.95 20.40
CA SER A 70 8.16 -1.96 19.63
C SER A 70 7.33 -1.09 20.56
N SER A 71 6.86 0.07 20.07
CA SER A 71 6.01 1.00 20.80
C SER A 71 4.91 1.55 19.90
N LEU A 72 3.83 2.08 20.50
CA LEU A 72 2.75 2.74 19.74
C LEU A 72 3.28 3.88 18.85
N PHE A 73 4.29 4.61 19.33
CA PHE A 73 4.95 5.66 18.55
C PHE A 73 5.68 5.09 17.32
N GLN A 74 6.37 3.96 17.48
CA GLN A 74 7.05 3.27 16.38
C GLN A 74 6.05 2.75 15.35
N ILE A 75 4.89 2.23 15.77
CA ILE A 75 3.82 1.81 14.85
C ILE A 75 3.31 3.01 14.05
N GLY A 76 2.98 4.12 14.71
CA GLY A 76 2.53 5.34 14.03
C GLY A 76 3.55 5.87 13.04
N SER A 77 4.83 5.88 13.43
CA SER A 77 5.93 6.33 12.59
C SER A 77 6.18 5.39 11.40
N ALA A 78 6.05 4.08 11.58
CA ALA A 78 6.17 3.09 10.50
C ALA A 78 5.11 3.28 9.41
N TYR A 79 3.84 3.47 9.80
CA TYR A 79 2.77 3.79 8.86
C TYR A 79 2.99 5.15 8.19
N ALA A 80 3.35 6.19 8.95
CA ALA A 80 3.56 7.54 8.41
C ALA A 80 4.70 7.59 7.38
N LEU A 81 5.85 6.99 7.71
CA LEU A 81 6.99 6.90 6.79
C LEU A 81 6.67 6.03 5.57
N GLY A 82 5.96 4.91 5.77
CA GLY A 82 5.50 4.07 4.67
C GLY A 82 4.58 4.82 3.69
N ILE A 83 3.64 5.61 4.20
CA ILE A 83 2.78 6.47 3.37
C ILE A 83 3.59 7.55 2.65
N LEU A 84 4.58 8.15 3.31
CA LEU A 84 5.48 9.12 2.68
C LEU A 84 6.24 8.51 1.49
N PHE A 85 6.77 7.29 1.64
CA PHE A 85 7.42 6.58 0.54
C PHE A 85 6.43 6.20 -0.58
N ALA A 86 5.23 5.74 -0.22
CA ALA A 86 4.18 5.46 -1.19
C ALA A 86 3.84 6.70 -2.03
N LEU A 87 3.69 7.87 -1.40
CA LEU A 87 3.47 9.13 -2.09
C LEU A 87 4.66 9.52 -2.98
N GLY A 88 5.89 9.43 -2.46
CA GLY A 88 7.09 9.81 -3.21
C GLY A 88 7.34 8.95 -4.46
N ILE A 89 6.99 7.66 -4.42
CA ILE A 89 7.31 6.71 -5.50
C ILE A 89 6.13 6.51 -6.45
N ALA A 90 4.91 6.36 -5.93
CA ALA A 90 3.77 5.87 -6.69
C ALA A 90 2.73 6.95 -7.05
N ALA A 91 2.70 8.09 -6.36
CA ALA A 91 1.65 9.11 -6.59
C ALA A 91 1.70 9.71 -8.00
N GLY A 92 2.90 9.93 -8.56
CA GLY A 92 3.07 10.45 -9.92
C GLY A 92 2.58 9.51 -11.02
N THR A 93 2.43 8.21 -10.72
CA THR A 93 1.99 7.20 -11.68
C THR A 93 0.49 6.95 -11.60
N SER A 94 -0.06 6.69 -10.40
CA SER A 94 -1.48 6.29 -10.25
C SER A 94 -2.43 7.41 -9.83
N GLY A 95 -1.91 8.54 -9.37
CA GLY A 95 -2.67 9.57 -8.64
C GLY A 95 -2.68 9.37 -7.12
N GLY A 96 -2.12 8.25 -6.63
CA GLY A 96 -1.82 8.03 -5.22
C GLY A 96 -3.03 7.85 -4.31
N HIS A 97 -4.00 7.00 -4.66
CA HIS A 97 -5.14 6.75 -3.77
C HIS A 97 -4.74 5.83 -2.62
N PHE A 98 -4.03 4.75 -2.92
CA PHE A 98 -3.49 3.72 -2.00
C PHE A 98 -4.50 3.17 -1.00
N ASN A 99 -5.80 3.36 -1.24
CA ASN A 99 -6.85 3.01 -0.31
C ASN A 99 -8.18 2.91 -1.06
N PRO A 100 -8.92 1.79 -0.91
CA PRO A 100 -10.23 1.63 -1.52
C PRO A 100 -11.22 2.74 -1.14
N ALA A 101 -11.23 3.18 0.12
CA ALA A 101 -12.11 4.24 0.60
C ALA A 101 -11.79 5.59 -0.05
N VAL A 102 -10.51 5.91 -0.22
CA VAL A 102 -10.06 7.12 -0.92
C VAL A 102 -10.43 7.05 -2.40
N THR A 103 -10.25 5.89 -3.02
CA THR A 103 -10.65 5.66 -4.42
C THR A 103 -12.14 5.89 -4.62
N ILE A 104 -12.98 5.35 -3.73
CA ILE A 104 -14.43 5.55 -3.75
C ILE A 104 -14.79 7.03 -3.53
N ALA A 105 -14.14 7.71 -2.59
CA ALA A 105 -14.36 9.14 -2.37
C ALA A 105 -14.02 9.97 -3.62
N PHE A 106 -12.95 9.64 -4.34
CA PHE A 106 -12.59 10.31 -5.59
C PHE A 106 -13.60 10.04 -6.71
N VAL A 107 -14.19 8.84 -6.76
CA VAL A 107 -15.30 8.55 -7.68
C VAL A 107 -16.51 9.44 -7.38
N LEU A 108 -16.88 9.57 -6.10
CA LEU A 108 -18.07 10.31 -5.70
C LEU A 108 -17.92 11.84 -5.82
N PHE A 109 -16.77 12.38 -5.42
CA PHE A 109 -16.60 13.83 -5.23
C PHE A 109 -15.70 14.50 -6.27
N ARG A 110 -14.84 13.75 -6.98
CA ARG A 110 -13.83 14.30 -7.90
C ARG A 110 -14.01 13.83 -9.34
N GLY A 111 -15.07 13.07 -9.64
CA GLY A 111 -15.36 12.58 -10.99
C GLY A 111 -14.36 11.54 -11.49
N PHE A 112 -13.73 10.78 -10.60
CA PHE A 112 -12.78 9.73 -10.99
C PHE A 112 -13.50 8.60 -11.74
N PRO A 113 -12.94 8.08 -12.86
CA PRO A 113 -13.63 7.09 -13.69
C PRO A 113 -13.85 5.77 -12.94
N VAL A 114 -15.12 5.37 -12.79
CA VAL A 114 -15.56 4.15 -12.06
C VAL A 114 -14.86 2.88 -12.57
N ARG A 115 -14.68 2.74 -13.88
CA ARG A 115 -13.99 1.59 -14.48
C ARG A 115 -12.53 1.46 -14.04
N LYS A 116 -11.89 2.57 -13.71
CA LYS A 116 -10.51 2.62 -13.19
C LYS A 116 -10.49 2.30 -11.70
N ALA A 117 -11.45 2.84 -10.95
CA ALA A 117 -11.63 2.51 -9.53
C ALA A 117 -11.82 1.00 -9.30
N LEU A 118 -12.61 0.34 -10.16
CA LEU A 118 -12.85 -1.11 -10.08
C LEU A 118 -11.56 -1.93 -10.28
N ARG A 119 -10.54 -1.38 -10.94
CA ARG A 119 -9.22 -2.02 -11.10
C ARG A 119 -8.27 -1.68 -9.95
N TYR A 120 -8.39 -0.48 -9.39
CA TYR A 120 -7.56 -0.01 -8.29
C TYR A 120 -7.85 -0.77 -6.99
N ILE A 121 -9.12 -0.98 -6.66
CA ILE A 121 -9.52 -1.68 -5.43
C ILE A 121 -8.88 -3.08 -5.31
N PRO A 122 -9.00 -3.99 -6.29
CA PRO A 122 -8.35 -5.30 -6.19
C PRO A 122 -6.82 -5.19 -6.20
N ALA A 123 -6.23 -4.22 -6.90
CA ALA A 123 -4.78 -4.00 -6.86
C ALA A 123 -4.30 -3.53 -5.48
N GLN A 124 -5.03 -2.63 -4.83
CA GLN A 124 -4.77 -2.17 -3.47
C GLN A 124 -4.88 -3.32 -2.47
N ILE A 125 -5.95 -4.12 -2.55
CA ILE A 125 -6.14 -5.31 -1.71
C ILE A 125 -5.00 -6.31 -1.90
N PHE A 126 -4.60 -6.56 -3.15
CA PHE A 126 -3.49 -7.45 -3.48
C PHE A 126 -2.16 -6.95 -2.87
N GLY A 127 -1.87 -5.65 -2.97
CA GLY A 127 -0.69 -5.06 -2.36
C GLY A 127 -0.63 -5.24 -0.84
N GLY A 128 -1.76 -5.03 -0.15
CA GLY A 128 -1.87 -5.26 1.28
C GLY A 128 -1.75 -6.73 1.66
N TYR A 129 -2.36 -7.63 0.88
CA TYR A 129 -2.26 -9.07 1.07
C TYR A 129 -0.82 -9.57 0.96
N VAL A 130 -0.09 -9.17 -0.09
CA VAL A 130 1.33 -9.54 -0.27
C VAL A 130 2.19 -9.01 0.87
N ALA A 131 1.95 -7.77 1.34
CA ALA A 131 2.65 -7.22 2.50
C ALA A 131 2.44 -8.06 3.76
N CYS A 132 1.18 -8.36 4.11
CA CYS A 132 0.85 -9.19 5.26
C CYS A 132 1.45 -10.61 5.15
N MET A 133 1.40 -11.21 3.96
CA MET A 133 1.99 -12.52 3.69
C MET A 133 3.50 -12.51 3.95
N LEU A 134 4.23 -11.52 3.45
CA LEU A 134 5.67 -11.41 3.71
C LEU A 134 5.99 -11.19 5.18
N VAL A 135 5.21 -10.37 5.89
CA VAL A 135 5.38 -10.19 7.35
C VAL A 135 5.15 -11.52 8.08
N TYR A 136 4.10 -12.26 7.71
CA TYR A 136 3.83 -13.58 8.29
C TYR A 136 5.00 -14.54 8.08
N TYR A 137 5.52 -14.67 6.85
CA TYR A 137 6.67 -15.54 6.58
C TYR A 137 7.93 -15.13 7.34
N GLN A 138 8.20 -13.82 7.40
CA GLN A 138 9.37 -13.28 8.09
C GLN A 138 9.33 -13.55 9.61
N TRP A 139 8.13 -13.56 10.20
CA TRP A 139 7.93 -13.70 11.64
C TRP A 139 7.45 -15.09 12.06
N LYS A 140 7.20 -16.00 11.11
CA LYS A 140 6.68 -17.34 11.34
C LYS A 140 7.35 -18.10 12.50
N PRO A 141 8.70 -18.23 12.57
CA PRO A 141 9.32 -18.99 13.66
C PRO A 141 9.04 -18.40 15.05
N LEU A 142 8.92 -17.06 15.13
CA LEU A 142 8.62 -16.38 16.37
C LEU A 142 7.14 -16.52 16.74
N ILE A 143 6.25 -16.48 15.75
CA ILE A 143 4.81 -16.73 15.94
C ILE A 143 4.59 -18.16 16.45
N ASP A 144 5.20 -19.16 15.82
CA ASP A 144 5.06 -20.57 16.21
C ASP A 144 5.53 -20.78 17.66
N ALA A 145 6.70 -20.26 18.03
CA ALA A 145 7.24 -20.34 19.39
C ALA A 145 6.32 -19.69 20.44
N MET A 146 5.65 -18.59 20.07
CA MET A 146 4.72 -17.88 20.95
C MET A 146 3.39 -18.62 21.09
N VAL A 147 2.89 -19.23 20.02
CA VAL A 147 1.70 -20.09 20.07
C VAL A 147 1.97 -21.29 20.97
N ASP A 148 3.10 -21.98 20.79
CA ASP A 148 3.48 -23.12 21.63
C ASP A 148 3.61 -22.72 23.11
N GLY A 149 4.20 -21.55 23.38
CA GLY A 149 4.31 -21.00 24.74
C GLY A 149 2.96 -20.70 25.39
N LEU A 150 2.02 -20.10 24.64
CA LEU A 150 0.67 -19.80 25.13
C LEU A 150 -0.16 -21.06 25.36
N THR A 151 -0.04 -22.06 24.48
CA THR A 151 -0.68 -23.38 24.65
C THR A 151 -0.12 -24.11 25.87
N ALA A 152 1.20 -24.09 26.08
CA ALA A 152 1.83 -24.67 27.27
C ALA A 152 1.37 -23.97 28.57
N ALA A 153 1.15 -22.66 28.53
CA ALA A 153 0.64 -21.86 29.64
C ALA A 153 -0.88 -22.03 29.88
N LYS A 154 -1.61 -22.73 28.99
CA LYS A 154 -3.08 -22.82 28.96
C LYS A 154 -3.78 -21.45 28.84
N GLU A 155 -3.10 -20.45 28.30
CA GLU A 155 -3.64 -19.10 28.05
C GLU A 155 -4.13 -18.96 26.60
N GLU A 156 -4.78 -20.01 26.07
CA GLU A 156 -5.27 -20.06 24.69
C GLU A 156 -6.28 -18.95 24.37
N ALA A 157 -6.93 -18.40 25.39
CA ALA A 157 -7.82 -17.24 25.24
C ALA A 157 -7.12 -16.06 24.54
N LEU A 158 -5.82 -15.85 24.78
CA LEU A 158 -5.07 -14.77 24.14
C LEU A 158 -4.91 -14.96 22.64
N LEU A 159 -4.89 -16.21 22.14
CA LEU A 159 -4.83 -16.52 20.71
C LEU A 159 -6.06 -16.00 19.94
N PHE A 160 -7.19 -15.84 20.64
CA PHE A 160 -8.45 -15.35 20.07
C PHE A 160 -8.70 -13.86 20.32
N THR A 161 -7.72 -13.14 20.87
CA THR A 161 -7.84 -11.71 21.18
C THR A 161 -7.02 -10.84 20.22
N PRO A 162 -7.35 -9.54 20.09
CA PRO A 162 -6.55 -8.56 19.35
C PRO A 162 -5.10 -8.43 19.82
N ASN A 163 -4.83 -8.86 21.05
CA ASN A 163 -3.50 -8.82 21.65
C ASN A 163 -2.72 -10.13 21.43
N GLY A 164 -3.30 -11.11 20.73
CA GLY A 164 -2.62 -12.34 20.34
C GLY A 164 -1.90 -12.23 19.00
N PRO A 165 -1.00 -13.18 18.66
CA PRO A 165 -0.31 -13.20 17.37
C PRO A 165 -1.24 -13.14 16.15
N PRO A 166 -2.43 -13.78 16.14
CA PRO A 166 -3.39 -13.66 15.04
C PRO A 166 -4.03 -12.27 14.90
N GLY A 167 -4.03 -11.48 15.99
CA GLY A 167 -4.61 -10.13 16.02
C GLY A 167 -3.87 -9.13 15.14
N ALA A 168 -2.56 -9.33 14.92
CA ALA A 168 -1.78 -8.52 13.97
C ALA A 168 -2.29 -8.61 12.53
N PHE A 169 -2.94 -9.73 12.17
CA PHE A 169 -3.45 -9.99 10.82
C PHE A 169 -4.99 -9.98 10.76
N ALA A 170 -5.67 -9.68 11.86
CA ALA A 170 -7.13 -9.79 12.00
C ALA A 170 -7.70 -11.17 11.63
N LEU A 171 -6.91 -12.24 11.80
CA LEU A 171 -7.30 -13.63 11.55
C LEU A 171 -7.74 -14.31 12.85
N TYR A 172 -8.78 -13.78 13.48
CA TYR A 172 -9.36 -14.41 14.68
C TYR A 172 -10.16 -15.65 14.28
N LEU A 173 -9.75 -16.83 14.75
CA LEU A 173 -10.67 -17.97 14.83
C LEU A 173 -11.63 -17.69 15.99
N LEU A 174 -12.94 -17.83 15.78
CA LEU A 174 -13.88 -17.79 16.90
C LEU A 174 -13.70 -19.09 17.71
N PRO A 175 -13.71 -19.02 19.05
CA PRO A 175 -13.72 -20.23 19.87
C PRO A 175 -15.00 -21.01 19.54
N GLY A 176 -14.82 -22.23 19.02
CA GLY A 176 -15.88 -23.19 18.71
C GLY A 176 -15.59 -24.51 19.39
#